data_AF-A0A1D2ILX9-F1
#
_entry.id   AF-A0A1D2ILX9-F1
#
_cell.length_a   1.000
_cell.length_b   1.000
_cell.length_c   1.000
_cell.angle_alpha   90.00
_cell.angle_beta   90.00
_cell.angle_gamma   90.00
#
_symmetry.space_group_name_H-M   'P 1'
#
loop_
_entity.id
_entity.type
_entity.pdbx_description
1 polymer ?
#
loop_
_entity_poly.entity_id
_entity_poly.type
_entity_poly.pdbx_seq_one_letter_code
_entity_poly.pdbx_strand_id
1 'polypeptide(L)' 'MPRLHIEVDDLAVRAALPARAVAEGARFAEQQPQDDVRVLLDLSGRPSCRWTRAGQ' A
#
# COMPACT_ATOMS: atom_id res chain seq x y z
N MET A 1 13.47 -12.81 -2.38
CA MET A 1 13.03 -11.68 -3.23
C MET A 1 12.71 -10.48 -2.33
N PRO A 2 13.26 -9.29 -2.59
CA PRO A 2 13.07 -8.13 -1.71
C PRO A 2 11.66 -7.55 -1.88
N ARG A 3 11.03 -7.19 -0.76
CA ARG A 3 9.76 -6.47 -0.70
C ARG A 3 10.06 -5.03 -0.28
N LEU A 4 9.54 -4.05 -1.01
CA LEU A 4 9.68 -2.64 -0.64
C LEU A 4 8.61 -2.28 0.39
N HIS A 5 9.03 -1.73 1.52
CA HIS A 5 8.15 -1.24 2.58
C HIS A 5 8.20 0.29 2.59
N ILE A 6 7.03 0.93 2.59
CA ILE A 6 6.94 2.40 2.65
C ILE A 6 5.95 2.81 3.74
N GLU A 7 6.45 3.55 4.72
CA GLU A 7 5.69 4.13 5.82
C GLU A 7 5.09 5.48 5.43
N VAL A 8 3.88 5.75 5.91
CA VAL A 8 3.15 7.01 5.69
C VAL A 8 2.49 7.44 7.00
N ASP A 9 2.99 8.52 7.59
CA ASP A 9 2.47 9.06 8.87
C ASP A 9 1.22 9.92 8.74
N ASP A 10 1.03 10.61 7.60
CA ASP A 10 -0.09 11.53 7.43
C ASP A 10 -1.40 10.78 7.08
N LEU A 11 -2.45 11.03 7.87
CA LEU A 11 -3.75 10.38 7.77
C LEU A 11 -4.49 10.69 6.45
N ALA A 12 -4.36 11.91 5.94
CA ALA A 12 -4.99 12.32 4.68
C ALA A 12 -4.24 11.74 3.48
N VAL A 13 -2.91 11.77 3.54
CA VAL A 13 -2.04 11.10 2.57
C VAL A 13 -2.30 9.59 2.58
N ARG A 14 -2.49 8.99 3.75
CA ARG A 14 -2.83 7.57 3.94
C ARG A 14 -4.10 7.17 3.20
N ALA A 15 -5.15 7.99 3.24
CA ALA A 15 -6.39 7.70 2.55
C ALA A 15 -6.30 7.91 1.02
N ALA A 16 -5.53 8.92 0.57
CA ALA A 16 -5.45 9.28 -0.84
C ALA A 16 -4.43 8.45 -1.65
N LEU A 17 -3.39 7.91 -1.01
CA LEU A 17 -2.30 7.24 -1.70
C LEU A 17 -2.71 5.97 -2.45
N PRO A 18 -3.53 5.06 -1.89
CA PRO A 18 -3.94 3.85 -2.59
C PRO A 18 -4.73 4.19 -3.86
N ALA A 19 -5.60 5.19 -3.81
CA ALA A 19 -6.37 5.64 -4.97
C ALA A 19 -5.46 6.20 -6.08
N ARG A 20 -4.43 6.97 -5.71
CA ARG A 20 -3.41 7.45 -6.66
C ARG A 20 -2.61 6.29 -7.24
N ALA A 21 -2.14 5.37 -6.42
CA ALA A 21 -1.39 4.21 -6.89
C ALA A 21 -2.20 3.34 -7.86
N VAL A 22 -3.49 3.16 -7.59
CA VAL A 22 -4.40 2.46 -8.51
C VAL A 22 -4.60 3.24 -9.82
N ALA A 23 -4.72 4.57 -9.75
CA ALA A 23 -4.80 5.41 -10.96
C ALA A 23 -3.53 5.31 -11.82
N GLU A 24 -2.36 5.10 -11.20
CA GLU A 24 -1.09 4.85 -11.88
C GLU A 24 -0.92 3.38 -12.35
N GLY A 25 -1.94 2.53 -12.15
CA GLY A 25 -1.97 1.15 -12.63
C GLY A 25 -1.55 0.09 -11.61
N ALA A 26 -1.37 0.44 -10.34
CA ALA A 26 -1.21 -0.55 -9.28
C ALA A 26 -2.54 -1.28 -9.00
N ARG A 27 -2.46 -2.51 -8.52
CA ARG A 27 -3.64 -3.29 -8.10
C ARG A 27 -3.49 -3.76 -6.66
N PHE A 28 -4.58 -3.89 -5.93
CA PHE A 28 -4.52 -4.53 -4.61
C PHE A 28 -4.13 -5.99 -4.76
N ALA A 29 -3.27 -6.48 -3.86
CA ALA A 29 -3.04 -7.91 -3.73
C ALA A 29 -4.31 -8.59 -3.21
N GLU A 30 -4.59 -9.81 -3.67
CA GLU A 30 -5.79 -10.56 -3.26
C GLU A 30 -5.79 -10.93 -1.78
N GLN A 31 -4.60 -11.15 -1.20
CA GLN A 31 -4.43 -11.41 0.22
C GLN A 31 -3.76 -10.22 0.90
N GLN A 32 -4.48 -9.62 1.86
CA GLN A 32 -3.98 -8.54 2.71
C GLN A 32 -3.57 -9.12 4.06
N PRO A 33 -2.35 -8.82 4.57
CA PRO A 33 -1.82 -9.50 5.75
C PRO A 33 -2.36 -8.96 7.09
N GLN A 34 -2.79 -7.69 7.15
CA GLN A 34 -3.24 -7.00 8.37
C GLN A 34 -4.24 -5.89 8.00
N ASP A 35 -5.15 -5.54 8.91
CA ASP A 35 -6.18 -4.51 8.68
C ASP A 35 -5.62 -3.11 8.38
N ASP A 36 -4.44 -2.79 8.92
CA ASP A 36 -3.77 -1.50 8.72
C ASP A 36 -2.67 -1.54 7.65
N VAL A 37 -2.51 -2.67 6.97
CA VAL A 37 -1.56 -2.81 5.87
C VAL A 37 -2.31 -2.92 4.57
N ARG A 38 -1.84 -2.20 3.55
CA ARG A 38 -2.29 -2.39 2.17
C ARG A 38 -1.12 -2.78 1.31
N VAL A 39 -1.25 -3.93 0.65
CA VAL A 39 -0.30 -4.43 -0.33
C VAL A 39 -0.84 -4.12 -1.71
N LEU A 40 -0.08 -3.35 -2.47
CA LEU A 40 -0.33 -3.06 -3.88
C LEU A 40 0.74 -3.71 -4.75
N LEU A 41 0.31 -4.33 -5.84
CA LEU A 41 1.17 -4.87 -6.88
C LEU A 41 1.36 -3.80 -7.96
N ASP A 42 2.59 -3.56 -8.39
CA ASP A 42 2.87 -2.68 -9.53
C ASP A 42 2.43 -3.33 -10.86
N LEU A 43 2.61 -2.61 -11.97
CA LEU A 43 2.36 -3.10 -13.33
C LEU A 43 3.11 -4.41 -13.64
N SER A 44 4.31 -4.58 -13.10
CA SER A 44 5.14 -5.79 -13.18
C SER A 44 4.69 -6.90 -12.22
N GLY A 45 3.65 -6.67 -11.43
CA GLY A 45 3.14 -7.59 -10.42
C GLY A 45 3.99 -7.69 -9.16
N ARG A 46 4.95 -6.77 -8.94
CA ARG A 46 5.84 -6.83 -7.77
C ARG A 46 5.12 -6.26 -6.55
N PRO A 47 5.18 -6.94 -5.39
CA PRO A 47 4.50 -6.49 -4.19
C PRO A 47 5.23 -5.31 -3.56
N SER A 48 4.51 -4.21 -3.42
CA SER A 48 4.85 -3.10 -2.53
C SER A 48 3.95 -3.18 -1.30
N CYS A 49 4.56 -3.24 -0.12
CA CYS A 49 3.84 -3.24 1.14
C CYS A 49 3.85 -1.80 1.67
N ARG A 50 2.68 -1.17 1.81
CA ARG A 50 2.58 0.08 2.56
C ARG A 50 1.91 -0.19 3.90
N TRP A 51 2.61 0.18 4.96
CA TRP A 51 2.11 0.04 6.32
C TRP A 51 1.49 1.35 6.78
N THR A 52 0.41 1.23 7.53
CA THR A 52 -0.19 2.35 8.23
C THR A 52 -0.27 2.00 9.70
N ARG A 53 -0.01 2.98 10.56
CA ARG A 53 -0.22 2.83 12.00
C ARG A 53 -1.63 3.31 12.33
N ALA A 54 -2.54 2.41 12.72
CA ALA A 54 -3.76 2.86 13.38
C ALA A 54 -3.41 3.33 14.81
N GLY A 55 -3.53 4.64 15.03
CA GLY A 55 -3.50 5.26 16.36
C GLY A 55 -2.09 5.53 16.92
N GLN A 56 -1.60 6.76 16.79
CA GLN A 56 -1.37 7.68 17.92
C GLN A 56 -1.99 9.01 17.51
#